data_AF-U6DQV9-F1
#
_entry.id   AF-U6DQV9-F1
#
_cell.length_a   1.000
_cell.length_b   1.000
_cell.length_c   1.000
_cell.angle_alpha   90.00
_cell.angle_beta   90.00
_cell.angle_gamma   90.00
#
_symmetry.space_group_name_H-M   'P 1'
#
loop_
_entity.id
_entity.type
_entity.pdbx_description
1 polymer ?
#
loop_
_entity_poly.entity_id
_entity_poly.type
_entity_poly.pdbx_seq_one_letter_code
_entity_poly.pdbx_strand_id
1 'polypeptide(L)'
;GLSARMGIEVVMRQVLFGAGNYHLVAENFEPLPDYWLSLLFKKLVGTNVFMASVKGPDRSKLRVYLHCTNVNHPRYKEGDLTLYALNLHNVTKRLQLPRHLFDRPVDKYLMRPLGPDGLLSKSVQLNGRTLRMVDGHTLPALTEKALRPGSSLGLPAFSYGFFVIRNAKVTACL
;
A
#
# COMPACT_ATOMS: atom_id res chain seq x y z
N GLY A 1 8.22 5.13 -2.21
CA GLY A 1 9.12 4.02 -2.53
C GLY A 1 10.52 4.50 -2.76
N LEU A 2 10.94 4.67 -4.03
CA LEU A 2 12.32 5.06 -4.36
C LEU A 2 12.74 6.40 -3.76
N SER A 3 11.91 7.44 -3.88
CA SER A 3 12.22 8.77 -3.35
C SER A 3 12.63 8.72 -1.87
N ALA A 4 11.78 8.12 -1.03
CA ALA A 4 12.07 7.94 0.39
C ALA A 4 13.34 7.13 0.65
N ARG A 5 13.54 6.01 -0.08
CA ARG A 5 14.75 5.17 0.05
C ARG A 5 16.03 5.91 -0.35
N MET A 6 15.92 6.89 -1.23
CA MET A 6 17.05 7.66 -1.77
C MET A 6 17.24 9.01 -1.07
N GLY A 7 16.58 9.24 0.06
CA GLY A 7 16.76 10.45 0.87
C GLY A 7 16.00 11.68 0.37
N ILE A 8 15.04 11.52 -0.55
CA ILE A 8 14.11 12.61 -0.89
C ILE A 8 13.09 12.74 0.23
N GLU A 9 13.09 13.90 0.90
CA GLU A 9 12.25 14.18 2.06
C GLU A 9 10.79 14.46 1.69
N VAL A 10 10.56 15.19 0.59
CA VAL A 10 9.23 15.60 0.14
C VAL A 10 9.00 15.26 -1.32
N VAL A 11 7.83 14.72 -1.64
CA VAL A 11 7.36 14.50 -3.02
C VAL A 11 6.04 15.22 -3.20
N MET A 12 6.02 16.21 -4.10
CA MET A 12 4.82 16.98 -4.45
C MET A 12 4.19 16.37 -5.72
N ARG A 13 2.94 15.92 -5.62
CA ARG A 13 2.20 15.32 -6.75
C ARG A 13 1.50 16.41 -7.55
N GLN A 14 1.94 16.60 -8.79
CA GLN A 14 1.22 17.36 -9.81
C GLN A 14 0.07 16.50 -10.37
N VAL A 15 -1.21 16.84 -10.28
CA VAL A 15 -1.86 17.85 -9.41
C VAL A 15 -2.86 17.15 -8.49
N LEU A 16 -3.32 17.84 -7.44
CA LEU A 16 -4.48 17.39 -6.69
C LEU A 16 -5.74 17.43 -7.56
N PHE A 17 -6.01 18.58 -8.18
CA PHE A 17 -7.17 18.86 -9.03
C PHE A 17 -6.76 19.86 -10.12
N GLY A 18 -7.36 19.76 -11.32
CA GLY A 18 -7.11 20.66 -12.43
C GLY A 18 -7.04 19.97 -13.79
N ALA A 19 -6.68 20.75 -14.81
CA ALA A 19 -6.59 20.26 -16.19
C ALA A 19 -5.56 19.13 -16.36
N GLY A 20 -5.81 18.24 -17.32
CA GLY A 20 -4.96 17.10 -17.65
C GLY A 20 -5.52 15.75 -17.20
N ASN A 21 -4.75 14.68 -17.34
CA ASN A 21 -5.15 13.30 -17.07
C ASN A 21 -4.42 12.65 -15.88
N TYR A 22 -3.64 13.43 -15.14
CA TYR A 22 -2.82 12.98 -14.01
C TYR A 22 -3.26 13.58 -12.65
N HIS A 23 -4.41 14.26 -12.61
CA HIS A 23 -5.02 14.75 -11.37
C HIS A 23 -5.39 13.60 -10.43
N LEU A 24 -5.35 13.83 -9.12
CA LEU A 24 -5.82 12.85 -8.13
C LEU A 24 -7.35 12.82 -8.05
N VAL A 25 -7.98 13.98 -8.26
CA VAL A 25 -9.43 14.18 -8.20
C VAL A 25 -9.92 14.67 -9.56
N ALA A 26 -10.93 14.02 -10.12
CA ALA A 26 -11.52 14.35 -11.41
C ALA A 26 -12.35 15.64 -11.37
N GLU A 27 -12.72 16.17 -12.54
CA GLU A 27 -13.50 17.41 -12.67
C GLU A 27 -14.87 17.37 -11.96
N ASN A 28 -15.47 16.18 -11.86
CA ASN A 28 -16.70 15.94 -11.10
C ASN A 28 -16.45 15.73 -9.59
N PHE A 29 -15.25 16.05 -9.10
CA PHE A 29 -14.79 15.86 -7.72
C PHE A 29 -14.72 14.41 -7.24
N GLU A 30 -14.79 13.44 -8.16
CA GLU A 30 -14.63 12.03 -7.80
C GLU A 30 -13.14 11.67 -7.67
N PRO A 31 -12.73 11.00 -6.57
CA PRO A 31 -11.34 10.60 -6.41
C PRO A 31 -10.94 9.43 -7.32
N LEU A 32 -9.85 9.60 -8.06
CA LEU A 32 -9.28 8.57 -8.94
C LEU A 32 -8.43 7.55 -8.17
N PRO A 33 -8.01 6.42 -8.78
CA PRO A 33 -7.28 5.36 -8.08
C PRO A 33 -6.00 5.85 -7.36
N ASP A 34 -5.31 6.84 -7.93
CA ASP A 34 -4.13 7.44 -7.33
C ASP A 34 -4.43 8.26 -6.06
N TYR A 35 -5.63 8.84 -5.94
CA TYR A 35 -6.05 9.48 -4.69
C TYR A 35 -6.17 8.44 -3.57
N TRP A 36 -6.84 7.31 -3.86
CA TRP A 36 -7.01 6.23 -2.90
C TRP A 36 -5.69 5.58 -2.50
N LEU A 37 -4.77 5.41 -3.45
CA LEU A 37 -3.39 5.00 -3.18
C LEU A 37 -2.68 6.01 -2.26
N SER A 38 -2.82 7.31 -2.54
CA SER A 38 -2.19 8.38 -1.74
C SER A 38 -2.74 8.43 -0.32
N LEU A 39 -4.05 8.28 -0.15
CA LEU A 39 -4.71 8.23 1.16
C LEU A 39 -4.24 7.01 1.97
N LEU A 40 -4.20 5.83 1.34
CA LEU A 40 -3.74 4.61 2.00
C LEU A 40 -2.26 4.71 2.40
N PHE A 41 -1.41 5.27 1.53
CA PHE A 41 -0.01 5.56 1.84
C PHE A 41 0.09 6.50 3.05
N LYS A 42 -0.66 7.61 3.05
CA LYS A 42 -0.67 8.59 4.15
C LYS A 42 -1.11 7.97 5.48
N LYS A 43 -2.09 7.06 5.45
CA LYS A 43 -2.61 6.41 6.67
C LYS A 43 -1.67 5.34 7.23
N LEU A 44 -0.95 4.59 6.38
CA LEU A 44 -0.18 3.44 6.82
C LEU A 44 1.32 3.68 6.94
N VAL A 45 1.92 4.48 6.04
CA VAL A 45 3.38 4.56 5.91
C VAL A 45 3.93 5.67 6.82
N GLY A 46 4.81 5.29 7.74
CA GLY A 46 5.53 6.22 8.61
C GLY A 46 6.76 6.85 7.95
N THR A 47 7.42 7.74 8.70
CA THR A 47 8.57 8.53 8.23
C THR A 47 9.87 7.74 8.18
N ASN A 48 10.10 6.84 9.14
CA ASN A 48 11.34 6.06 9.23
C ASN A 48 11.39 4.98 8.15
N VAL A 49 12.42 5.07 7.29
CA VAL A 49 12.58 4.25 6.08
C VAL A 49 13.55 3.09 6.33
N PHE A 50 13.20 1.88 5.87
CA PHE A 50 14.10 0.73 5.86
C PHE A 50 14.36 0.22 4.44
N MET A 51 15.40 -0.60 4.32
CA MET A 51 15.66 -1.36 3.11
C MET A 51 14.95 -2.71 3.17
N ALA A 52 14.18 -3.02 2.14
CA ALA A 52 13.66 -4.35 1.88
C ALA A 52 14.14 -4.85 0.52
N SER A 53 14.34 -6.15 0.42
CA SER A 53 14.72 -6.80 -0.83
C SER A 53 14.07 -8.17 -0.94
N VAL A 54 13.85 -8.62 -2.17
CA VAL A 54 13.35 -9.97 -2.46
C VAL A 54 14.50 -10.85 -2.92
N LYS A 55 14.56 -12.07 -2.38
CA LYS A 55 15.44 -13.12 -2.91
C LYS A 55 14.78 -13.70 -4.16
N GLY A 56 15.50 -13.75 -5.27
CA GLY A 56 14.99 -14.30 -6.53
C GLY A 56 15.65 -13.67 -7.76
N PRO A 57 15.43 -14.28 -8.95
CA PRO A 57 16.14 -13.94 -10.18
C PRO A 57 15.69 -12.61 -10.80
N ASP A 58 14.41 -12.24 -10.68
CA ASP A 58 13.87 -11.00 -11.27
C ASP A 58 13.40 -10.03 -10.17
N ARG A 59 14.31 -9.16 -9.73
CA ARG A 59 14.03 -8.10 -8.74
C ARG A 59 13.37 -6.87 -9.37
N SER A 60 13.36 -6.77 -10.70
CA SER A 60 12.88 -5.56 -11.40
C SER A 60 11.35 -5.48 -11.42
N LYS A 61 10.70 -6.64 -11.54
CA LYS A 61 9.23 -6.75 -11.63
C LYS A 61 8.54 -6.98 -10.30
N LEU A 62 9.27 -7.32 -9.23
CA LEU A 62 8.73 -7.41 -7.88
C LEU A 62 9.43 -6.41 -6.96
N ARG A 63 8.78 -5.27 -6.76
CA ARG A 63 9.37 -4.13 -6.04
C ARG A 63 8.78 -4.06 -4.64
N VAL A 64 9.65 -3.96 -3.64
CA VAL A 64 9.26 -3.90 -2.22
C VAL A 64 9.91 -2.72 -1.53
N TYR A 65 9.21 -2.15 -0.57
CA TYR A 65 9.64 -1.03 0.23
C TYR A 65 9.10 -1.17 1.66
N LEU A 66 9.85 -0.73 2.65
CA LEU A 66 9.54 -0.96 4.06
C LEU A 66 9.77 0.30 4.87
N HIS A 67 8.82 0.63 5.72
CA HIS A 67 8.91 1.74 6.67
C HIS A 67 8.39 1.27 8.03
N CYS A 68 8.65 2.05 9.09
CA CYS A 68 7.80 1.99 10.27
C CYS A 68 6.34 2.28 9.86
N THR A 69 5.39 1.72 10.60
CA THR A 69 3.98 2.08 10.45
C THR A 69 3.74 3.50 10.96
N ASN A 70 2.80 4.22 10.37
CA ASN A 70 2.42 5.55 10.82
C ASN A 70 1.87 5.49 12.26
N VAL A 71 2.56 6.15 13.19
CA VAL A 71 2.22 6.20 14.63
C VAL A 71 0.89 6.86 14.93
N ASN A 72 0.40 7.72 14.03
CA ASN A 72 -0.90 8.38 14.18
C ASN A 72 -2.08 7.48 13.77
N HIS A 73 -1.82 6.26 13.31
CA HIS A 73 -2.89 5.35 12.91
C HIS A 73 -3.48 4.65 14.15
N PRO A 74 -4.79 4.81 14.45
CA PRO A 74 -5.38 4.39 15.74
C PRO A 74 -5.38 2.88 15.99
N ARG A 75 -5.21 2.08 14.92
CA ARG A 75 -5.17 0.61 15.01
C ARG A 75 -3.78 0.04 15.33
N TYR A 76 -2.73 0.78 14.97
CA TYR A 76 -1.35 0.28 15.00
C TYR A 76 -0.59 0.93 16.13
N LYS A 77 0.56 0.34 16.46
CA LYS A 77 1.39 0.80 17.58
C LYS A 77 2.83 0.99 17.13
N GLU A 78 3.56 1.73 17.94
CA GLU A 78 5.02 1.80 17.87
C GLU A 78 5.64 0.41 17.77
N GLY A 79 6.68 0.30 16.95
CA GLY A 79 7.34 -0.96 16.64
C GLY A 79 6.71 -1.76 15.50
N ASP A 80 5.53 -1.39 14.98
CA ASP A 80 4.92 -2.03 13.80
C ASP A 80 5.61 -1.59 12.50
N LEU A 81 5.58 -2.47 11.49
CA LEU A 81 6.17 -2.21 10.17
C LEU A 81 5.10 -2.17 9.08
N THR A 82 5.27 -1.27 8.11
CA THR A 82 4.46 -1.24 6.89
C THR A 82 5.31 -1.57 5.68
N LEU A 83 5.08 -2.76 5.12
CA LEU A 83 5.62 -3.20 3.84
C LEU A 83 4.64 -2.80 2.74
N TYR A 84 5.13 -2.18 1.66
CA TYR A 84 4.35 -2.03 0.44
C TYR A 84 5.09 -2.60 -0.76
N ALA A 85 4.33 -3.29 -1.61
CA ALA A 85 4.87 -4.09 -2.70
C ALA A 85 4.08 -3.88 -3.98
N LEU A 86 4.79 -3.96 -5.11
CA LEU A 86 4.26 -3.86 -6.46
C LEU A 86 4.70 -5.09 -7.24
N ASN A 87 3.73 -5.81 -7.79
CA ASN A 87 3.95 -6.96 -8.68
C ASN A 87 3.63 -6.55 -10.11
N LEU A 88 4.66 -6.45 -10.94
CA LEU A 88 4.59 -6.17 -12.37
C LEU A 88 4.69 -7.46 -13.22
N HIS A 89 4.69 -8.64 -12.60
CA HIS A 89 4.54 -9.88 -13.34
C HIS A 89 3.08 -10.08 -13.76
N ASN A 90 2.89 -10.84 -14.84
CA ASN A 90 1.59 -11.33 -15.30
C ASN A 90 1.07 -12.54 -14.50
N VAL A 91 1.74 -12.92 -13.42
CA VAL A 91 1.35 -14.02 -12.52
C VAL A 91 1.36 -13.55 -11.07
N THR A 92 0.54 -14.20 -10.24
CA THR A 92 0.52 -13.95 -8.79
C THR A 92 1.86 -14.35 -8.17
N LYS A 93 2.43 -13.45 -7.36
CA LYS A 93 3.61 -13.72 -6.53
C LYS A 93 3.21 -13.88 -5.06
N ARG A 94 4.01 -14.61 -4.30
CA ARG A 94 3.81 -14.86 -2.87
C ARG A 94 5.09 -14.49 -2.15
N LEU A 95 5.04 -13.44 -1.34
CA LEU A 95 6.18 -13.02 -0.53
C LEU A 95 6.16 -13.78 0.80
N GLN A 96 7.31 -14.26 1.25
CA GLN A 96 7.48 -14.80 2.58
C GLN A 96 8.23 -13.79 3.44
N LEU A 97 7.72 -13.52 4.63
CA LEU A 97 8.43 -12.71 5.62
C LEU A 97 9.65 -13.48 6.14
N PRO A 98 10.72 -12.77 6.54
CA PRO A 98 11.89 -13.42 7.15
C PRO A 98 11.51 -14.13 8.45
N ARG A 99 12.30 -15.12 8.86
CA ARG A 99 11.99 -16.01 10.02
C ARG A 99 11.56 -15.26 11.29
N HIS A 100 12.19 -14.14 11.62
CA HIS A 100 11.90 -13.35 12.82
C HIS A 100 10.58 -12.55 12.76
N LEU A 101 9.97 -12.43 11.58
CA LEU A 101 8.65 -11.80 11.37
C LEU A 101 7.59 -12.78 10.85
N PHE A 102 7.95 -14.04 10.63
CA PHE A 102 7.12 -14.99 9.89
C PHE A 102 5.80 -15.30 10.60
N ASP A 103 5.83 -15.41 11.92
CA ASP A 103 4.69 -15.71 12.78
C ASP A 103 3.92 -14.45 13.24
N ARG A 104 4.27 -13.27 12.73
CA ARG A 104 3.58 -12.03 13.10
C ARG A 104 2.22 -11.93 12.43
N PRO A 105 1.18 -11.43 13.13
CA PRO A 105 -0.08 -11.07 12.49
C PRO A 105 0.15 -10.01 11.42
N VAL A 106 -0.48 -10.16 10.26
CA VAL A 106 -0.36 -9.21 9.15
C VAL A 106 -1.72 -8.74 8.70
N ASP A 107 -1.89 -7.43 8.61
CA ASP A 107 -3.06 -6.79 8.02
C ASP A 107 -2.76 -6.45 6.56
N LYS A 108 -3.54 -7.01 5.63
CA LYS A 108 -3.40 -6.81 4.19
C LYS A 108 -4.31 -5.69 3.71
N TYR A 109 -3.78 -4.83 2.84
CA TYR A 109 -4.49 -3.80 2.10
C TYR A 109 -4.14 -3.92 0.62
N LEU A 110 -4.88 -4.75 -0.12
CA LEU A 110 -4.63 -5.01 -1.53
C LEU A 110 -5.52 -4.15 -2.42
N MET A 111 -4.90 -3.42 -3.35
CA MET A 111 -5.60 -2.58 -4.32
C MET A 111 -5.72 -3.33 -5.65
N ARG A 112 -6.93 -3.35 -6.22
CA ARG A 112 -7.19 -3.93 -7.55
C ARG A 112 -8.17 -3.05 -8.32
N PRO A 113 -8.03 -2.94 -9.66
CA PRO A 113 -9.02 -2.23 -10.45
C PRO A 113 -10.39 -2.92 -10.39
N LEU A 114 -11.45 -2.12 -10.54
CA LEU A 114 -12.83 -2.60 -10.67
C LEU A 114 -13.27 -2.58 -12.14
N GLY A 115 -13.98 -3.62 -12.57
CA GLY A 115 -14.66 -3.63 -13.87
C GLY A 115 -13.82 -4.21 -15.03
N PRO A 116 -14.40 -4.24 -16.24
CA PRO A 116 -13.83 -4.92 -17.40
C PRO A 116 -12.57 -4.26 -17.97
N ASP A 117 -12.39 -2.96 -17.74
CA ASP A 117 -11.25 -2.18 -18.25
C ASP A 117 -9.91 -2.54 -17.58
N GLY A 118 -9.95 -3.35 -16.53
CA GLY A 118 -8.75 -3.84 -15.84
C GLY A 118 -7.86 -2.68 -15.39
N LEU A 119 -6.58 -2.70 -15.76
CA LEU A 119 -5.60 -1.68 -15.36
C LEU A 119 -5.94 -0.26 -15.82
N LEU A 120 -6.83 -0.10 -16.81
CA LEU A 120 -7.28 1.20 -17.32
C LEU A 120 -8.50 1.75 -16.57
N SER A 121 -9.04 0.99 -15.61
CA SER A 121 -10.20 1.41 -14.83
C SER A 121 -9.90 2.65 -13.98
N LYS A 122 -10.89 3.55 -13.90
CA LYS A 122 -10.89 4.71 -13.00
C LYS A 122 -11.44 4.39 -11.61
N SER A 123 -11.80 3.13 -11.35
CA SER A 123 -12.35 2.66 -10.08
C SER A 123 -11.46 1.59 -9.46
N VAL A 124 -11.32 1.60 -8.15
CA VAL A 124 -10.43 0.69 -7.42
C VAL A 124 -11.14 0.03 -6.24
N GLN A 125 -10.76 -1.20 -5.96
CA GLN A 125 -11.18 -1.96 -4.80
C GLN A 125 -10.03 -2.12 -3.81
N LEU A 126 -10.33 -1.94 -2.53
CA LEU A 126 -9.49 -2.33 -1.41
C LEU A 126 -9.99 -3.66 -0.84
N ASN A 127 -9.16 -4.70 -0.90
CA ASN A 127 -9.50 -6.05 -0.41
C ASN A 127 -10.83 -6.61 -0.97
N GLY A 128 -11.20 -6.21 -2.19
CA GLY A 128 -12.44 -6.62 -2.86
C GLY A 128 -13.65 -5.71 -2.59
N ARG A 129 -13.50 -4.65 -1.78
CA ARG A 129 -14.54 -3.63 -1.56
C ARG A 129 -14.22 -2.37 -2.35
N THR A 130 -15.17 -1.88 -3.14
CA THR A 130 -14.99 -0.65 -3.92
C THR A 130 -14.76 0.55 -3.01
N LEU A 131 -13.72 1.33 -3.29
CA LEU A 131 -13.48 2.61 -2.64
C LEU A 131 -14.25 3.70 -3.36
N ARG A 132 -15.07 4.42 -2.61
CA ARG A 132 -15.86 5.57 -3.01
C ARG A 132 -16.07 6.46 -1.80
N MET A 133 -16.27 7.75 -2.02
CA MET A 133 -16.78 8.62 -0.98
C MET A 133 -18.11 8.07 -0.45
N VAL A 134 -18.32 8.17 0.86
CA VAL A 134 -19.61 7.80 1.47
C VAL A 134 -20.66 8.84 1.10
N ASP A 135 -20.26 10.11 1.18
CA ASP A 135 -21.00 11.32 0.82
C ASP A 135 -19.98 12.45 0.49
N GLY A 136 -20.45 13.68 0.27
CA GLY A 136 -19.59 14.82 -0.09
C GLY A 136 -18.57 15.26 0.97
N HIS A 137 -18.61 14.72 2.19
CA HIS A 137 -17.75 15.14 3.30
C HIS A 137 -17.05 13.97 4.00
N THR A 138 -17.43 12.72 3.70
CA THR A 138 -17.01 11.55 4.46
C THR A 138 -16.21 10.56 3.61
N LEU A 139 -14.94 10.34 4.00
CA LEU A 139 -14.10 9.28 3.45
C LEU A 139 -14.57 7.90 3.95
N PRO A 140 -14.48 6.85 3.13
CA PRO A 140 -14.81 5.49 3.55
C PRO A 140 -13.79 4.97 4.57
N ALA A 141 -14.21 4.01 5.39
CA ALA A 141 -13.28 3.23 6.18
C ALA A 141 -12.35 2.42 5.27
N LEU A 142 -11.05 2.48 5.53
CA LEU A 142 -10.05 1.66 4.84
C LEU A 142 -9.86 0.35 5.61
N THR A 143 -10.67 -0.66 5.31
CA THR A 143 -10.69 -1.91 6.07
C THR A 143 -9.59 -2.88 5.63
N GLU A 144 -8.82 -3.36 6.60
CA GLU A 144 -7.82 -4.40 6.42
C GLU A 144 -8.43 -5.79 6.17
N LYS A 145 -7.61 -6.68 5.64
CA LYS A 145 -7.85 -8.12 5.69
C LYS A 145 -6.77 -8.78 6.52
N ALA A 146 -7.11 -9.20 7.74
CA ALA A 146 -6.20 -9.96 8.58
C ALA A 146 -5.79 -11.28 7.90
N LEU A 147 -4.50 -11.55 7.87
CA LEU A 147 -3.92 -12.79 7.36
C LEU A 147 -3.59 -13.73 8.52
N ARG A 148 -3.63 -15.04 8.24
CA ARG A 148 -3.16 -16.03 9.21
C ARG A 148 -1.64 -15.85 9.43
N PRO A 149 -1.15 -15.84 10.67
CA PRO A 149 0.29 -15.88 10.95
C PRO A 149 1.01 -17.00 10.16
N GLY A 150 2.22 -16.75 9.68
CA GLY A 150 2.97 -17.69 8.84
C GLY A 150 2.49 -17.81 7.39
N SER A 151 1.36 -17.18 7.02
CA SER A 151 0.90 -17.23 5.64
C SER A 151 1.74 -16.35 4.71
N SER A 152 1.91 -16.79 3.47
CA SER A 152 2.56 -15.97 2.45
C SER A 152 1.69 -14.77 2.06
N LEU A 153 2.35 -13.65 1.78
CA LEU A 153 1.73 -12.41 1.33
C LEU A 153 1.44 -12.52 -0.17
N GLY A 154 0.24 -12.98 -0.51
CA GLY A 154 -0.19 -13.14 -1.90
C GLY A 154 -0.44 -11.78 -2.57
N LEU A 155 0.25 -11.54 -3.68
CA LEU A 155 0.18 -10.32 -4.49
C LEU A 155 -0.15 -10.70 -5.95
N PRO A 156 -1.39 -10.50 -6.41
CA PRO A 156 -1.82 -10.83 -7.77
C PRO A 156 -0.97 -10.17 -8.87
N ALA A 157 -1.12 -10.67 -10.10
CA ALA A 157 -0.54 -10.06 -11.28
C ALA A 157 -0.95 -8.58 -11.40
N PHE A 158 -0.02 -7.73 -11.83
CA PHE A 158 -0.24 -6.28 -12.06
C PHE A 158 -1.00 -5.59 -10.92
N SER A 159 -0.54 -5.81 -9.69
CA SER A 159 -1.20 -5.27 -8.50
C SER A 159 -0.19 -4.71 -7.50
N TYR A 160 -0.70 -3.91 -6.58
CA TYR A 160 0.07 -3.39 -5.46
C TYR A 160 -0.75 -3.48 -4.18
N GLY A 161 -0.05 -3.47 -3.06
CA GLY A 161 -0.70 -3.48 -1.76
C GLY A 161 0.25 -3.17 -0.61
N PHE A 162 -0.35 -2.97 0.55
CA PHE A 162 0.32 -2.71 1.81
C PHE A 162 0.06 -3.89 2.76
N PHE A 163 1.04 -4.16 3.60
CA PHE A 163 1.03 -5.22 4.58
C PHE A 163 1.59 -4.64 5.88
N VAL A 164 0.72 -4.46 6.87
CA VAL A 164 1.14 -4.00 8.19
C VAL A 164 1.46 -5.22 9.05
N ILE A 165 2.73 -5.36 9.40
CA ILE A 165 3.26 -6.43 10.24
C ILE A 165 3.13 -5.96 11.68
N ARG A 166 2.13 -6.52 12.39
CA ARG A 166 1.78 -6.12 13.74
C ARG A 166 2.67 -6.79 14.77
N ASN A 167 2.91 -6.11 15.87
CA ASN A 167 3.76 -6.57 16.96
C ASN A 167 5.17 -6.96 16.47
N ALA A 168 5.70 -6.23 15.48
CA ALA A 168 7.03 -6.49 14.92
C ALA A 168 8.15 -6.11 15.91
N LYS A 169 7.88 -5.18 16.85
CA LYS A 169 8.78 -4.75 17.94
C LYS A 169 10.15 -4.29 17.43
N VAL A 170 10.15 -3.54 16.33
CA VAL A 170 11.38 -2.96 15.77
C VAL A 170 11.78 -1.74 16.58
N THR A 171 12.94 -1.79 17.25
CA THR A 171 13.42 -0.71 18.13
C THR A 171 13.53 0.64 17.45
N ALA A 172 13.93 0.68 16.16
CA ALA A 172 14.00 1.93 15.39
C ALA A 172 12.62 2.52 15.00
N CYS A 173 11.53 1.84 15.37
CA CYS A 173 10.14 2.27 15.20
C CYS A 173 9.43 2.52 16.54
N LEU A 174 10.17 2.44 17.66
CA LEU A 174 9.69 2.84 18.99
C LEU A 174 9.96 4.33 19.20
#